data_AF-A0A523PYE9-F1
#
_entry.id   AF-A0A523PYE9-F1
#
_cell.length_a   1.000
_cell.length_b   1.000
_cell.length_c   1.000
_cell.angle_alpha   90.00
_cell.angle_beta   90.00
_cell.angle_gamma   90.00
#
_symmetry.space_group_name_H-M   'P 1'
#
loop_
_entity.id
_entity.type
_entity.pdbx_description
1 polymer ?
#
loop_
_entity_poly.entity_id
_entity_poly.type
_entity_poly.pdbx_seq_one_letter_code
_entity_poly.pdbx_strand_id
1 'polypeptide(L)'
;MTDRTKHQFLTYLIATVWVANGLFCKVLNLVPRHQEIVSRILGADYSRILTILIGISEIFMAIWILSRIKTRLNAIAQIAIVATMNILEFLLVPDLLLWGKLNSFFAFIFILIVYFNEFYLNKRLSQQT
;
A
#
# COMPACT_ATOMS: atom_id res chain seq x y z
N MET A 1 1.03 4.59 -26.44
CA MET A 1 1.56 3.66 -25.41
C MET A 1 0.69 2.42 -25.38
N THR A 2 1.25 1.24 -25.65
CA THR A 2 0.52 -0.03 -25.70
C THR A 2 -0.02 -0.39 -24.31
N ASP A 3 -1.17 -1.08 -24.22
CA ASP A 3 -1.78 -1.44 -22.94
C ASP A 3 -0.87 -2.30 -22.05
N ARG A 4 0.02 -3.10 -22.66
CA ARG A 4 1.11 -3.82 -21.97
C ARG A 4 2.07 -2.90 -21.22
N THR A 5 2.53 -1.83 -21.88
CA THR A 5 3.47 -0.88 -21.29
C THR A 5 2.82 -0.10 -20.15
N LYS A 6 1.54 0.28 -20.28
CA LYS A 6 0.77 0.93 -19.21
C LYS A 6 0.67 0.03 -17.97
N HIS A 7 0.33 -1.26 -18.17
CA HIS A 7 0.25 -2.23 -17.08
C HIS A 7 1.58 -2.46 -16.37
N GLN A 8 2.68 -2.56 -17.13
CA GLN A 8 4.02 -2.68 -16.57
C GLN A 8 4.40 -1.43 -15.77
N PHE A 9 4.17 -0.24 -16.34
CA PHE A 9 4.46 1.03 -15.69
C PHE A 9 3.69 1.20 -14.38
N LEU A 10 2.38 0.95 -14.38
CA LEU A 10 1.56 1.02 -13.17
C LEU A 10 2.01 0.00 -12.12
N THR A 11 2.33 -1.22 -12.52
CA THR A 11 2.83 -2.25 -11.61
C THR A 11 4.13 -1.83 -10.92
N TYR A 12 5.08 -1.26 -11.66
CA TYR A 12 6.32 -0.75 -11.08
C TYR A 12 6.07 0.45 -10.16
N LEU A 13 5.21 1.39 -10.57
CA LEU A 13 4.85 2.55 -9.75
C LEU A 13 4.23 2.11 -8.42
N ILE A 14 3.28 1.18 -8.46
CA ILE A 14 2.64 0.61 -7.26
C ILE A 14 3.70 -0.07 -6.39
N ALA A 15 4.56 -0.93 -6.95
CA ALA A 15 5.62 -1.59 -6.19
C ALA A 15 6.58 -0.59 -5.52
N THR A 16 6.96 0.48 -6.22
CA THR A 16 7.79 1.55 -5.65
C THR A 16 7.10 2.24 -4.47
N VAL A 17 5.78 2.50 -4.55
CA VAL A 17 5.03 3.07 -3.41
C VAL A 17 5.09 2.15 -2.19
N TRP A 18 4.91 0.84 -2.38
CA TRP A 18 5.01 -0.13 -1.29
C TRP A 18 6.42 -0.20 -0.67
N VAL A 19 7.47 -0.22 -1.50
CA VAL A 19 8.86 -0.18 -0.99
C VAL A 19 9.15 1.15 -0.30
N ALA A 20 8.71 2.28 -0.86
CA ALA A 20 8.91 3.60 -0.27
C ALA A 20 8.28 3.70 1.12
N ASN A 21 7.02 3.25 1.26
CA ASN A 21 6.32 3.26 2.53
C ASN A 21 6.90 2.25 3.52
N GLY A 22 7.17 1.02 3.08
CA GLY A 22 7.67 -0.04 3.96
C GLY A 22 9.10 0.22 4.43
N LEU A 23 10.01 0.45 3.49
CA LEU A 23 11.44 0.58 3.80
C LEU A 23 11.75 1.96 4.41
N PHE A 24 11.40 3.05 3.73
CA PHE A 24 11.82 4.37 4.18
C PHE A 24 10.97 4.86 5.34
N CYS A 25 9.65 4.76 5.23
CA CYS A 25 8.78 5.36 6.25
C CYS A 25 8.71 4.50 7.54
N LYS A 26 8.74 3.16 7.43
CA LYS A 26 8.55 2.27 8.59
C LYS A 26 9.82 1.59 9.09
N VAL A 27 10.59 0.94 8.21
CA VAL A 27 11.82 0.21 8.64
C VAL A 27 12.93 1.18 9.03
N LEU A 28 13.20 2.18 8.21
CA LEU A 28 14.24 3.20 8.46
C LEU A 28 13.78 4.29 9.45
N ASN A 29 12.51 4.29 9.85
CA ASN A 29 11.91 5.27 10.76
C ASN A 29 12.18 6.73 10.36
N LEU A 30 12.25 7.04 9.05
CA LEU A 30 12.48 8.40 8.55
C LEU A 30 11.30 9.34 8.84
N VAL A 31 10.15 8.79 9.24
CA VAL A 31 8.98 9.57 9.62
C VAL A 31 8.41 9.07 10.96
N PRO A 32 8.70 9.76 12.08
CA PRO A 32 8.31 9.29 13.43
C PRO A 32 6.79 9.18 13.62
N ARG A 33 5.99 9.85 12.78
CA ARG A 33 4.52 9.79 12.81
C ARG A 33 3.97 8.37 12.74
N HIS A 34 4.61 7.45 12.01
CA HIS A 34 4.09 6.07 11.91
C HIS A 34 4.26 5.30 13.20
N GLN A 35 5.36 5.53 13.92
CA GLN A 35 5.54 4.97 15.25
C GLN A 35 4.50 5.52 16.22
N GLU A 36 4.14 6.80 16.13
CA GLU A 36 3.11 7.41 16.98
C GLU A 36 1.69 6.88 16.67
N ILE A 37 1.36 6.64 15.39
CA ILE A 37 0.11 5.98 14.99
C ILE A 37 0.03 4.59 15.61
N VAL A 38 1.09 3.78 15.46
CA VAL A 38 1.14 2.43 16.03
C VAL A 38 1.10 2.48 17.56
N SER A 39 1.79 3.44 18.18
CA SER A 39 1.77 3.64 19.63
C SER A 39 0.37 3.97 20.16
N ARG A 40 -0.44 4.74 19.42
CA ARG A 40 -1.82 5.07 19.81
C ARG A 40 -2.78 3.88 19.63
N ILE A 41 -2.56 3.04 18.62
CA ILE A 41 -3.46 1.92 18.30
C ILE A 41 -3.12 0.66 19.12
N LEU A 42 -1.83 0.32 19.23
CA LEU A 42 -1.34 -0.96 19.77
C LEU A 42 -0.57 -0.81 21.10
N GLY A 43 -0.39 0.42 21.60
CA GLY A 43 0.34 0.72 22.83
C GLY A 43 1.81 1.08 22.59
N ALA A 44 2.38 1.85 23.53
CA ALA A 44 3.70 2.46 23.38
C ALA A 44 4.86 1.46 23.43
N ASP A 45 4.74 0.40 24.26
CA ASP A 45 5.85 -0.49 24.62
C ASP A 45 6.45 -1.26 23.44
N TYR A 46 5.63 -1.61 22.44
CA TYR A 46 6.07 -2.36 21.25
C TYR A 46 5.88 -1.60 19.94
N SER A 47 5.56 -0.30 20.00
CA SER A 47 5.24 0.54 18.84
C SER A 47 6.29 0.49 17.72
N ARG A 48 7.58 0.54 18.08
CA ARG A 48 8.69 0.48 17.12
C ARG A 48 8.82 -0.88 16.44
N ILE A 49 8.76 -1.97 17.20
CA ILE A 49 8.91 -3.33 16.65
C ILE A 49 7.73 -3.63 15.72
N LEU A 50 6.51 -3.30 16.13
CA LEU A 50 5.30 -3.47 15.33
C LEU A 50 5.36 -2.63 14.04
N THR A 51 5.84 -1.38 14.11
CA THR A 51 6.03 -0.53 12.92
C THR A 51 7.01 -1.16 11.93
N ILE A 52 8.13 -1.71 12.41
CA ILE A 52 9.13 -2.38 11.56
C ILE A 52 8.52 -3.66 10.94
N LEU A 53 7.78 -4.46 11.71
CA LEU A 53 7.11 -5.67 11.19
C LEU A 53 6.09 -5.34 10.09
N ILE A 54 5.34 -4.26 10.26
CA ILE A 54 4.45 -3.74 9.21
C ILE A 54 5.27 -3.32 7.99
N GLY A 55 6.37 -2.58 8.18
CA GLY A 55 7.24 -2.14 7.08
C GLY A 55 7.86 -3.30 6.30
N ILE A 56 8.29 -4.36 6.98
CA ILE A 56 8.79 -5.60 6.36
C ILE A 56 7.67 -6.28 5.55
N SER A 57 6.45 -6.33 6.10
CA SER A 57 5.28 -6.90 5.42
C SER A 57 4.96 -6.14 4.12
N GLU A 58 5.14 -4.82 4.11
CA GLU A 58 4.98 -3.99 2.90
C GLU A 58 6.06 -4.26 1.85
N ILE A 59 7.31 -4.51 2.26
CA ILE A 59 8.38 -4.91 1.34
C ILE A 59 8.07 -6.27 0.71
N PHE A 60 7.58 -7.24 1.49
CA PHE A 60 7.12 -8.53 0.95
C PHE A 60 5.98 -8.35 -0.06
N MET A 61 5.05 -7.43 0.20
CA MET A 61 4.00 -7.11 -0.77
C MET A 61 4.58 -6.57 -2.07
N ALA A 62 5.57 -5.67 -2.02
CA ALA A 62 6.25 -5.18 -3.21
C ALA A 62 6.93 -6.31 -4.01
N ILE A 63 7.61 -7.24 -3.33
CA ILE A 63 8.21 -8.42 -3.97
C ILE A 63 7.13 -9.27 -4.65
N TRP A 64 5.98 -9.47 -4.00
CA TRP A 64 4.86 -10.21 -4.58
C TRP A 64 4.29 -9.50 -5.82
N ILE A 65 4.18 -8.16 -5.79
CA ILE A 65 3.72 -7.36 -6.93
C ILE A 65 4.67 -7.52 -8.13
N LEU A 66 5.99 -7.42 -7.88
CA LEU A 66 7.01 -7.56 -8.91
C LEU A 66 7.09 -8.97 -9.48
N SER A 67 6.84 -9.99 -8.65
CA SER A 67 6.84 -11.40 -9.05
C SER A 67 5.68 -11.75 -9.99
N ARG A 68 4.60 -10.95 -10.01
CA ARG A 68 3.38 -11.17 -10.81
C ARG A 68 2.73 -12.54 -10.61
N ILE A 69 2.99 -13.19 -9.48
CA ILE A 69 2.40 -14.49 -9.14
C ILE A 69 1.00 -14.23 -8.59
N LYS A 70 -0.03 -14.85 -9.17
CA LYS A 70 -1.44 -14.72 -8.75
C LYS A 70 -1.85 -13.24 -8.55
N THR A 71 -1.65 -12.42 -9.58
CA THR A 71 -1.86 -10.96 -9.57
C THR A 71 -3.22 -10.53 -9.02
N ARG A 72 -4.30 -11.28 -9.29
CA ARG A 72 -5.64 -11.00 -8.74
C ARG A 72 -5.69 -11.07 -7.22
N LEU A 73 -5.09 -12.10 -6.61
CA LEU A 73 -5.05 -12.24 -5.15
C LEU A 73 -4.20 -11.13 -4.54
N ASN A 74 -3.09 -10.80 -5.18
CA ASN A 74 -2.25 -9.70 -4.75
C ASN A 74 -3.02 -8.37 -4.77
N ALA A 75 -3.73 -8.04 -5.85
CA ALA A 75 -4.54 -6.83 -5.92
C ALA A 75 -5.63 -6.78 -4.83
N ILE A 76 -6.33 -7.89 -4.58
CA ILE A 76 -7.32 -7.97 -3.50
C ILE A 76 -6.66 -7.73 -2.14
N ALA A 77 -5.51 -8.35 -1.88
CA ALA A 77 -4.75 -8.16 -0.65
C ALA A 77 -4.29 -6.71 -0.48
N GLN A 78 -3.76 -6.07 -1.52
CA GLN A 78 -3.38 -4.66 -1.50
C GLN A 78 -4.57 -3.76 -1.16
N ILE A 79 -5.71 -3.96 -1.83
CA ILE A 79 -6.92 -3.18 -1.58
C ILE A 79 -7.38 -3.36 -0.13
N ALA A 80 -7.43 -4.61 0.34
CA ALA A 80 -7.84 -4.93 1.71
C ALA A 80 -6.92 -4.28 2.75
N ILE A 81 -5.60 -4.35 2.58
CA ILE A 81 -4.63 -3.77 3.51
C ILE A 81 -4.74 -2.24 3.51
N VAL A 82 -4.73 -1.61 2.33
CA VAL A 82 -4.81 -0.14 2.20
C VAL A 82 -6.11 0.39 2.78
N ALA A 83 -7.24 -0.29 2.53
CA ALA A 83 -8.54 0.06 3.09
C ALA A 83 -8.55 -0.10 4.61
N THR A 84 -8.09 -1.24 5.12
CA THR A 84 -8.07 -1.52 6.57
C THR A 84 -7.22 -0.51 7.32
N MET A 85 -5.99 -0.26 6.86
CA MET A 85 -5.11 0.70 7.53
C MET A 85 -5.66 2.12 7.47
N ASN A 86 -6.26 2.55 6.33
CA ASN A 86 -6.84 3.88 6.24
C ASN A 86 -8.09 4.06 7.10
N ILE A 87 -8.92 3.03 7.24
CA ILE A 87 -10.08 3.08 8.13
C ILE A 87 -9.61 3.22 9.58
N LEU A 88 -8.61 2.43 10.00
CA LEU A 88 -8.02 2.55 11.34
C LEU A 88 -7.41 3.93 11.57
N GLU A 89 -6.62 4.42 10.63
CA GLU A 89 -5.99 5.75 10.67
C GLU A 89 -7.04 6.87 10.77
N PHE A 90 -8.12 6.79 9.99
CA PHE A 90 -9.19 7.79 9.98
C PHE A 90 -9.99 7.83 11.29
N LEU A 91 -10.25 6.67 11.89
CA LEU A 91 -11.05 6.57 13.13
C LEU A 91 -10.24 6.86 14.39
N LEU A 92 -9.01 6.35 14.47
CA LEU A 92 -8.25 6.32 15.72
C LEU A 92 -7.24 7.47 15.80
N VAL A 93 -6.71 7.94 14.67
CA VAL A 93 -5.60 8.89 14.68
C VAL A 93 -5.70 10.00 13.63
N PRO A 94 -6.88 10.62 13.41
CA PRO A 94 -7.08 11.62 12.36
C PRO A 94 -6.10 12.80 12.42
N ASP A 95 -5.58 13.13 13.61
CA ASP A 95 -4.68 14.25 13.84
C ASP A 95 -3.23 14.01 13.39
N LEU A 96 -2.79 12.74 13.25
CA LEU A 96 -1.42 12.40 12.80
C LEU A 96 -1.32 12.19 11.30
N LEU A 97 -2.45 12.17 10.59
CA LEU A 97 -2.43 12.00 9.14
C LEU A 97 -1.90 13.27 8.51
N LEU A 98 -0.94 13.13 7.58
CA LEU A 98 -0.30 14.24 6.84
C LEU A 98 -1.29 15.28 6.28
N TRP A 99 -2.46 14.80 5.87
CA TRP A 99 -3.53 15.60 5.26
C TRP A 99 -4.83 15.50 6.05
N GLY A 100 -4.75 15.08 7.32
CA GLY A 100 -5.91 14.72 8.13
C GLY A 100 -6.83 13.73 7.41
N LYS A 101 -8.13 14.03 7.40
CA LYS A 101 -9.16 13.20 6.76
C LYS A 101 -8.98 13.02 5.24
N LEU A 102 -8.23 13.89 4.57
CA LEU A 102 -7.98 13.77 3.13
C LEU A 102 -7.05 12.61 2.76
N ASN A 103 -6.33 12.01 3.72
CA ASN A 103 -5.54 10.79 3.47
C ASN A 103 -6.40 9.65 2.92
N SER A 104 -7.64 9.54 3.40
CA SER A 104 -8.61 8.54 2.92
C SER A 104 -8.94 8.73 1.44
N PHE A 105 -8.96 9.97 0.95
CA PHE A 105 -9.17 10.25 -0.47
C PHE A 105 -7.99 9.78 -1.34
N PHE A 106 -6.74 10.01 -0.90
CA PHE A 106 -5.56 9.49 -1.59
C PHE A 106 -5.53 7.96 -1.59
N ALA A 107 -5.89 7.33 -0.48
CA ALA A 107 -6.00 5.88 -0.39
C ALA A 107 -7.06 5.31 -1.32
N PHE A 108 -8.21 5.98 -1.43
CA PHE A 108 -9.26 5.61 -2.37
C PHE A 108 -8.79 5.68 -3.83
N ILE A 109 -8.08 6.74 -4.21
CA ILE A 109 -7.48 6.85 -5.55
C ILE A 109 -6.48 5.71 -5.78
N PHE A 110 -5.63 5.41 -4.79
CA PHE A 110 -4.65 4.32 -4.91
C PHE A 110 -5.33 2.95 -5.11
N ILE A 111 -6.38 2.65 -4.34
CA ILE A 111 -7.21 1.45 -4.51
C ILE A 111 -7.78 1.38 -5.93
N LEU A 112 -8.28 2.50 -6.45
CA LEU A 112 -8.86 2.56 -7.79
C LEU A 112 -7.80 2.32 -8.87
N ILE A 113 -6.58 2.82 -8.69
CA ILE A 113 -5.44 2.54 -9.58
C ILE A 113 -5.08 1.05 -9.56
N VAL A 114 -4.97 0.44 -8.38
CA VAL A 114 -4.70 -1.01 -8.25
C VAL A 114 -5.80 -1.83 -8.91
N TYR A 115 -7.07 -1.48 -8.66
CA TYR A 115 -8.22 -2.15 -9.26
C TYR A 115 -8.20 -2.03 -10.79
N PHE A 116 -7.97 -0.83 -11.33
CA PHE A 116 -7.93 -0.61 -12.77
C PHE A 116 -6.78 -1.35 -13.44
N ASN A 117 -5.60 -1.34 -12.81
CA ASN A 117 -4.41 -2.05 -13.32
C ASN A 117 -4.67 -3.56 -13.44
N GLU A 118 -5.32 -4.16 -12.43
CA GLU A 118 -5.54 -5.61 -12.39
C GLU A 118 -6.83 -6.06 -13.10
N PHE A 119 -7.98 -5.44 -12.82
CA PHE A 119 -9.25 -5.97 -13.34
C PHE A 119 -9.60 -5.48 -14.74
N TYR A 120 -9.07 -4.33 -15.15
CA TYR A 120 -9.33 -3.78 -16.48
C TYR A 120 -8.17 -4.03 -17.44
N LEU A 121 -6.96 -3.62 -17.06
CA LEU A 121 -5.78 -3.71 -17.92
C LEU A 121 -5.29 -5.15 -18.11
N ASN A 122 -5.13 -5.92 -17.02
CA ASN A 122 -4.71 -7.32 -17.12
C ASN A 122 -5.74 -8.19 -17.85
N LYS A 123 -7.04 -7.91 -17.67
CA LYS A 123 -8.11 -8.63 -18.39
C LYS A 123 -8.06 -8.39 -19.90
N ARG A 124 -7.82 -7.15 -20.35
CA ARG A 124 -7.61 -6.84 -21.78
C ARG A 124 -6.38 -7.54 -22.35
N LEU A 125 -5.27 -7.55 -21.61
CA LEU A 125 -4.04 -8.24 -22.01
C LEU A 125 -4.24 -9.76 -22.15
N SER A 126 -4.99 -10.37 -21.22
CA SER A 126 -5.32 -11.80 -21.25
C SER A 126 -6.30 -12.19 -22.36
N GLN A 127 -7.08 -11.25 -22.91
CA GLN A 127 -7.99 -11.49 -24.05
C GLN A 127 -7.32 -11.28 -25.41
N GLN A 128 -6.14 -10.67 -25.45
CA GLN A 128 -5.37 -10.42 -26.67
C GLN A 128 -4.30 -11.50 -26.97
N THR A 129 -4.16 -12.50 -26.09
CA THR A 129 -3.25 -13.65 -26.26
C THR A 129 -4.06 -14.88 -26.62
#